data_AF-A0A7Y4W2W9-F1
#
_entry.id   AF-A0A7Y4W2W9-F1
#
_cell.length_a   1.000
_cell.length_b   1.000
_cell.length_c   1.000
_cell.angle_alpha   90.00
_cell.angle_beta   90.00
_cell.angle_gamma   90.00
#
_symmetry.space_group_name_H-M   'P 1'
#
loop_
_entity.id
_entity.type
_entity.pdbx_description
1 polymer ?
#
loop_
_entity_poly.entity_id
_entity_poly.type
_entity_poly.pdbx_seq_one_letter_code
_entity_poly.pdbx_strand_id
1 'polypeptide(L)'
;HYLNEEGEIMGLAQILRQEGRQEGRQEGHQEGRQAECIALVTRLLRRKFGIHPELEPSLAQLHTLPIEKLEDLTDTIFDWSEAKEFTEWLRQQLAETNRT
;
A
#
# COMPACT_ATOMS: atom_id res chain seq x y z
N HIS A 1 -35.92 -1.44 -34.70
CA HIS A 1 -35.64 -0.35 -33.76
C HIS A 1 -34.15 -0.10 -33.78
N TYR A 2 -33.72 0.88 -34.57
CA TYR A 2 -32.32 1.34 -34.57
C TYR A 2 -32.20 2.30 -33.39
N LEU A 3 -31.34 1.99 -32.42
CA LEU A 3 -30.79 3.03 -31.56
C LEU A 3 -30.04 3.99 -32.50
N ASN A 4 -30.36 5.28 -32.45
CA ASN A 4 -29.58 6.28 -33.16
C ASN A 4 -28.20 6.40 -32.50
N GLU A 5 -27.19 6.86 -33.24
CA GLU A 5 -25.80 7.00 -32.77
C GLU A 5 -25.72 7.76 -31.42
N GLU A 6 -26.61 8.73 -31.21
CA GLU A 6 -26.74 9.46 -29.94
C GLU A 6 -27.11 8.57 -28.74
N GLY A 7 -28.01 7.60 -28.93
CA GLY A 7 -28.38 6.64 -27.89
C GLY A 7 -27.23 5.69 -27.52
N GLU A 8 -26.45 5.27 -28.50
CA GLU A 8 -25.25 4.45 -28.30
C GLU A 8 -24.16 5.24 -27.56
N ILE A 9 -23.92 6.49 -27.98
CA ILE A 9 -22.96 7.41 -27.32
C ILE A 9 -23.38 7.69 -25.88
N MET A 10 -24.66 7.97 -25.62
CA MET A 10 -25.16 8.18 -24.26
C MET A 10 -25.02 6.93 -23.39
N GLY A 11 -25.28 5.75 -23.94
CA GLY A 11 -25.08 4.47 -23.26
C GLY A 11 -23.62 4.26 -22.85
N LEU A 12 -22.68 4.45 -23.78
CA LEU A 12 -21.25 4.35 -23.53
C LEU A 12 -20.77 5.37 -22.49
N ALA A 13 -21.21 6.63 -22.59
CA ALA A 13 -20.85 7.68 -21.64
C ALA A 13 -21.39 7.40 -20.23
N GLN A 14 -22.50 6.68 -20.10
CA GLN A 14 -23.00 6.24 -18.80
C GLN A 14 -22.15 5.11 -18.22
N ILE A 15 -21.75 4.13 -19.04
CA ILE A 15 -20.87 3.03 -18.64
C ILE A 15 -19.52 3.55 -18.15
N LEU A 16 -18.84 4.38 -18.95
CA LEU A 16 -17.54 4.95 -18.58
C LEU A 16 -17.60 5.78 -17.29
N ARG A 17 -18.67 6.55 -17.07
CA ARG A 17 -18.87 7.28 -15.80
C ARG A 17 -19.13 6.35 -14.61
N GLN A 18 -19.75 5.21 -14.82
CA GLN A 18 -19.96 4.23 -13.76
C GLN A 18 -18.65 3.51 -13.44
N GLU A 19 -17.91 3.07 -14.45
CA GLU A 19 -16.59 2.42 -14.33
C GLU A 19 -15.60 3.34 -13.63
N GLY A 20 -15.40 4.58 -14.09
CA GLY A 20 -14.46 5.50 -13.43
C GLY A 20 -14.84 5.83 -11.97
N ARG A 21 -16.13 5.84 -11.62
CA ARG A 21 -16.57 5.96 -10.21
C ARG A 21 -16.32 4.69 -9.41
N GLN A 22 -16.37 3.52 -10.02
CA GLN A 22 -16.06 2.26 -9.34
C GLN A 22 -14.56 2.12 -9.14
N GLU A 23 -13.76 2.35 -10.18
CA GLU A 23 -12.29 2.34 -10.15
C GLU A 23 -11.78 3.33 -9.10
N GLY A 24 -12.18 4.60 -9.15
CA GLY A 24 -11.72 5.59 -8.17
C GLY A 24 -12.10 5.27 -6.72
N ARG A 25 -13.22 4.54 -6.48
CA ARG A 25 -13.55 4.04 -5.13
C ARG A 25 -12.65 2.89 -4.71
N GLN A 26 -12.31 1.99 -5.64
CA GLN A 26 -11.43 0.86 -5.36
C GLN A 26 -9.99 1.33 -5.12
N GLU A 27 -9.46 2.19 -5.99
CA GLU A 27 -8.14 2.81 -5.83
C GLU A 27 -8.04 3.58 -4.51
N GLY A 28 -8.98 4.49 -4.24
CA GLY A 28 -8.97 5.25 -2.99
C GLY A 28 -9.08 4.38 -1.73
N HIS A 29 -9.78 3.24 -1.81
CA HIS A 29 -9.80 2.28 -0.70
C HIS A 29 -8.46 1.58 -0.52
N GLN A 30 -7.80 1.17 -1.62
CA GLN A 30 -6.49 0.51 -1.57
C GLN A 30 -5.40 1.47 -1.07
N GLU A 31 -5.33 2.70 -1.61
CA GLU A 31 -4.40 3.74 -1.16
C GLU A 31 -4.61 4.09 0.31
N GLY A 32 -5.87 4.25 0.74
CA GLY A 32 -6.21 4.54 2.13
C GLY A 32 -5.78 3.42 3.08
N ARG A 33 -5.98 2.16 2.70
CA ARG A 33 -5.50 1.01 3.48
C ARG A 33 -3.98 0.97 3.56
N GLN A 34 -3.27 1.19 2.46
CA GLN A 34 -1.81 1.17 2.44
C GLN A 34 -1.22 2.31 3.29
N ALA A 35 -1.76 3.53 3.15
CA ALA A 35 -1.34 4.69 3.92
C ALA A 35 -1.52 4.49 5.44
N GLU A 36 -2.68 3.96 5.86
CA GLU A 36 -2.93 3.65 7.27
C GLU A 36 -2.01 2.54 7.77
N CYS A 37 -1.79 1.48 6.99
CA CYS A 37 -0.88 0.40 7.36
C CYS A 37 0.55 0.92 7.60
N ILE A 38 1.08 1.76 6.70
CA ILE A 38 2.40 2.40 6.85
C ILE A 38 2.45 3.24 8.14
N ALA A 39 1.42 4.04 8.40
CA ALA A 39 1.34 4.88 9.59
C ALA A 39 1.33 4.04 10.89
N LEU A 40 0.57 2.94 10.88
CA LEU A 40 0.48 2.00 12.00
C LEU A 40 1.82 1.30 12.26
N VAL A 41 2.40 0.67 11.24
CA VAL A 41 3.71 0.01 11.32
C VAL A 41 4.78 0.98 11.81
N THR A 42 4.83 2.18 11.25
CA THR A 42 5.78 3.22 11.66
C THR A 42 5.65 3.55 13.15
N ARG A 43 4.41 3.70 13.63
CA ARG A 43 4.13 3.96 15.05
C ARG A 43 4.53 2.78 15.93
N LEU A 44 4.29 1.54 15.49
CA LEU A 44 4.66 0.34 16.24
C LEU A 44 6.18 0.18 16.33
N LEU A 45 6.92 0.36 15.22
CA LEU A 45 8.38 0.29 15.20
C LEU A 45 9.00 1.34 16.13
N ARG A 46 8.54 2.59 16.08
CA ARG A 46 8.99 3.65 17.00
C ARG A 46 8.62 3.37 18.46
N ARG A 47 7.46 2.78 18.74
CA ARG A 47 7.07 2.40 20.10
C ARG A 47 7.93 1.27 20.65
N LYS A 48 8.28 0.30 19.80
CA LYS A 48 9.02 -0.90 20.19
C LYS A 48 10.51 -0.63 20.36
N PHE A 49 11.11 0.07 19.41
CA PHE A 49 12.57 0.28 19.36
C PHE A 49 13.00 1.70 19.74
N GLY A 50 12.06 2.61 19.95
CA GLY A 50 12.35 4.02 20.16
C GLY A 50 12.72 4.75 18.86
N ILE A 51 13.17 5.99 19.00
CA ILE A 51 13.71 6.78 17.87
C ILE A 51 15.16 6.34 17.68
N HIS A 52 15.42 5.59 16.60
CA HIS A 52 16.74 5.06 16.29
C HIS A 52 17.26 5.64 14.96
N PRO A 53 18.51 6.14 14.89
CA PRO A 53 19.03 6.76 13.67
C PRO A 53 19.02 5.85 12.44
N GLU A 54 19.20 4.55 12.64
CA GLU A 54 19.20 3.55 11.56
C GLU A 54 17.78 3.15 11.10
N LEU A 55 16.76 3.42 11.93
CA LEU A 55 15.37 3.06 11.66
C LEU A 55 14.71 4.06 10.71
N GLU A 56 14.91 5.36 10.92
CA GLU A 56 14.21 6.42 10.19
C GLU A 56 14.41 6.37 8.65
N PRO A 57 15.61 6.13 8.10
CA PRO A 57 15.78 5.97 6.64
C PRO A 57 15.06 4.74 6.08
N SER A 58 14.87 3.70 6.91
CA SER A 58 14.19 2.46 6.53
C SER A 58 12.67 2.64 6.54
N LEU A 59 12.13 3.38 7.52
CA LEU A 59 10.71 3.74 7.57
C LEU A 59 10.25 4.50 6.31
N ALA A 60 11.10 5.39 5.79
CA ALA A 60 10.81 6.14 4.58
C ALA A 60 10.64 5.25 3.35
N GLN A 61 11.14 4.01 3.35
CA GLN A 61 11.02 3.09 2.21
C GLN A 61 9.77 2.19 2.28
N LEU A 62 8.99 2.23 3.37
CA LEU A 62 7.80 1.37 3.50
C LEU A 62 6.75 1.61 2.42
N HIS A 63 6.67 2.82 1.85
CA HIS A 63 5.73 3.16 0.78
C HIS A 63 5.99 2.44 -0.54
N THR A 64 7.17 1.84 -0.73
CA THR A 64 7.50 1.09 -1.95
C THR A 64 7.11 -0.39 -1.84
N LEU A 65 6.73 -0.85 -0.65
CA LEU A 65 6.26 -2.21 -0.45
C LEU A 65 4.77 -2.35 -0.79
N PRO A 66 4.37 -3.49 -1.39
CA PRO A 66 2.96 -3.81 -1.57
C PRO A 66 2.29 -4.00 -0.20
N ILE A 67 0.98 -3.74 -0.14
CA ILE A 67 0.23 -3.72 1.12
C ILE A 67 0.29 -5.05 1.87
N GLU A 68 0.31 -6.17 1.17
CA GLU A 68 0.36 -7.51 1.77
C GLU A 68 1.61 -7.69 2.63
N LYS A 69 2.75 -7.16 2.17
CA LYS A 69 4.02 -7.21 2.93
C LYS A 69 4.00 -6.29 4.15
N LEU A 70 3.27 -5.18 4.06
CA LEU A 70 3.07 -4.26 5.18
C LEU A 70 2.14 -4.88 6.23
N GLU A 71 1.12 -5.63 5.81
CA GLU A 71 0.24 -6.37 6.71
C GLU A 71 1.00 -7.51 7.41
N ASP A 72 1.79 -8.31 6.70
CA ASP A 72 2.66 -9.35 7.27
C ASP A 72 3.66 -8.78 8.29
N LEU A 73 4.13 -7.56 8.06
CA LEU A 73 5.02 -6.85 8.98
C LEU A 73 4.35 -6.56 10.33
N THR A 74 3.02 -6.34 10.36
CA THR A 74 2.31 -6.06 11.62
C THR A 74 2.31 -7.25 12.59
N ASP A 75 2.40 -8.47 12.06
CA ASP A 75 2.47 -9.69 12.87
C ASP A 75 3.91 -9.97 13.33
N THR A 76 4.88 -9.83 12.42
CA THR A 76 6.28 -10.20 12.67
C THR A 76 7.06 -9.20 13.53
N ILE A 77 6.60 -7.95 13.63
CA ILE A 77 7.29 -6.88 14.37
C ILE A 77 7.55 -7.22 15.84
N PHE A 78 6.68 -8.02 16.46
CA PHE A 78 6.76 -8.37 17.87
C PHE A 78 7.75 -9.51 18.15
N ASP A 79 8.17 -10.25 17.11
CA ASP A 79 9.13 -11.35 17.24
C ASP A 79 10.57 -10.85 17.27
N TRP A 80 10.83 -9.66 16.74
CA TRP A 80 12.17 -9.08 16.70
C TRP A 80 12.62 -8.56 18.06
N SER A 81 13.91 -8.63 18.33
CA SER A 81 14.54 -8.06 19.54
C SER A 81 15.22 -6.72 19.25
N GLU A 82 15.73 -6.51 18.04
CA GLU A 82 16.53 -5.35 17.66
C GLU A 82 16.00 -4.63 16.40
N ALA A 83 16.24 -3.32 16.32
CA ALA A 83 15.86 -2.53 15.15
C ALA A 83 16.58 -2.97 13.86
N LYS A 84 17.75 -3.60 13.98
CA LYS A 84 18.53 -4.11 12.85
C LYS A 84 17.77 -5.18 12.06
N GLU A 85 17.01 -6.04 12.76
CA GLU A 85 16.21 -7.11 12.13
C GLU A 85 15.18 -6.54 11.16
N PHE A 86 14.54 -5.41 11.51
CA PHE A 86 13.65 -4.70 10.59
C PHE A 86 14.40 -4.21 9.34
N THR A 87 15.58 -3.61 9.50
CA THR A 87 16.34 -3.08 8.35
C THR A 87 16.84 -4.20 7.43
N GLU A 88 17.16 -5.36 7.98
CA GLU A 88 17.53 -6.57 7.23
C GLU A 88 16.32 -7.15 6.49
N TRP A 89 15.19 -7.30 7.17
CA TRP A 89 13.93 -7.74 6.56
C TRP A 89 13.52 -6.81 5.41
N LEU A 90 13.55 -5.50 5.60
CA LEU A 90 13.18 -4.53 4.59
C LEU A 90 14.08 -4.63 3.35
N ARG A 91 15.39 -4.79 3.54
CA ARG A 91 16.34 -5.00 2.44
C ARG A 91 16.00 -6.25 1.63
N GLN A 92 15.60 -7.34 2.29
CA GLN A 92 15.19 -8.57 1.62
C GLN A 92 13.91 -8.35 0.80
N GLN A 93 12.89 -7.70 1.38
CA GLN A 93 11.64 -7.42 0.68
C GLN A 93 11.86 -6.53 -0.56
N LEU A 94 12.68 -5.49 -0.46
CA LEU A 94 13.00 -4.63 -1.61
C LEU A 94 13.77 -5.39 -2.70
N ALA A 95 14.65 -6.33 -2.33
CA ALA A 95 15.35 -7.17 -3.30
C ALA A 95 14.41 -8.16 -4.00
N GLU A 96 13.38 -8.66 -3.32
CA GLU A 96 12.34 -9.52 -3.90
C GLU A 96 11.42 -8.73 -4.83
N THR A 97 10.94 -7.56 -4.40
CA THR A 97 10.07 -6.69 -5.22
C THR A 97 10.73 -6.28 -6.52
N ASN A 98 12.05 -6.01 -6.52
CA ASN A 98 12.79 -5.63 -7.74
C ASN A 98 13.08 -6.79 -8.72
N ARG A 99 12.81 -8.04 -8.33
CA ARG A 99 13.00 -9.22 -9.20
C ARG A 99 11.74 -9.63 -9.95
N THR A 100 10.61 -9.01 -9.65
CA THR A 100 9.29 -9.32 -10.20
C THR A 100 8.88 -8.22 -11.16
#